data_AF-A0A6S6ZCY9-F1
#
_entry.id   AF-A0A6S6ZCY9-F1
#
_cell.length_a   1.000
_cell.length_b   1.000
_cell.length_c   1.000
_cell.angle_alpha   90.00
_cell.angle_beta   90.00
_cell.angle_gamma   90.00
#
_symmetry.space_group_name_H-M   'P 1'
#
loop_
_entity.id
_entity.type
_entity.pdbx_description
1 polymer ?
#
loop_
_entity_poly.entity_id
_entity_poly.type
_entity_poly.pdbx_seq_one_letter_code
_entity_poly.pdbx_strand_id
1 'polypeptide(L)'
;MPRRREVPKREILPDPKFGSVELAKFMNVVMLDGKKAVAERIVYGALEQVQTKTGKEPIEVFSLAINNIKPIVEVKSRRVGGANYQVPVEVRPVRRLALAMRWLREAAKKRGEKSMDLRLAGELIDAAEGRGAAMKKREDTHKMAEANKAFSHFRW
;
A
#
# COMPACT_ATOMS: atom_id res chain seq x y z
N MET A 1 5.78 -14.80 17.18
CA MET A 1 6.29 -13.46 17.55
C MET A 1 6.98 -13.56 18.89
N PRO A 2 8.23 -13.09 19.05
CA PRO A 2 8.90 -13.13 20.34
C PRO A 2 8.36 -12.05 21.27
N ARG A 3 8.17 -12.38 22.56
CA ARG A 3 7.89 -11.39 23.62
C ARG A 3 9.13 -10.59 24.03
N ARG A 4 10.34 -11.05 23.66
CA ARG A 4 11.63 -10.53 24.18
C ARG A 4 12.64 -10.07 23.13
N ARG A 5 12.60 -10.58 21.89
CA ARG A 5 13.64 -10.32 20.89
C ARG A 5 13.08 -9.58 19.69
N GLU A 6 13.77 -8.53 19.26
CA GLU A 6 13.50 -7.88 17.98
C GLU A 6 13.86 -8.85 16.85
N VAL A 7 12.94 -9.07 15.92
CA VAL A 7 13.15 -9.98 14.80
C VAL A 7 13.99 -9.27 13.75
N PRO A 8 15.16 -9.82 13.36
CA PRO A 8 15.96 -9.22 12.31
C PRO A 8 15.17 -9.18 11.01
N LYS A 9 15.24 -8.04 10.32
CA LYS A 9 14.56 -7.85 9.04
C LYS A 9 15.35 -8.55 7.95
N ARG A 10 14.65 -9.31 7.11
CA ARG A 10 15.25 -9.91 5.92
C ARG A 10 15.42 -8.85 4.85
N GLU A 11 16.60 -8.84 4.24
CA GLU A 11 16.88 -8.01 3.08
C GLU A 11 16.28 -8.65 1.82
N ILE A 12 15.82 -7.82 0.90
CA ILE A 12 15.16 -8.24 -0.34
C ILE A 12 16.02 -7.73 -1.48
N LEU A 13 16.27 -8.60 -2.45
CA LEU A 13 17.01 -8.25 -3.66
C LEU A 13 16.23 -7.20 -4.48
N PRO A 14 16.93 -6.25 -5.12
CA PRO A 14 16.29 -5.30 -6.01
C PRO A 14 15.67 -6.00 -7.23
N ASP A 15 14.75 -5.29 -7.87
CA ASP A 15 14.12 -5.74 -9.10
C ASP A 15 15.14 -5.90 -10.26
N PRO A 16 15.09 -6.99 -11.06
CA PRO A 16 16.03 -7.18 -12.16
C PRO A 16 15.92 -6.16 -13.30
N LYS A 17 14.73 -5.60 -13.56
CA LYS A 17 14.49 -4.71 -14.72
C LYS A 17 14.74 -3.25 -14.38
N PHE A 18 14.27 -2.79 -13.23
CA PHE A 18 14.35 -1.38 -12.80
C PHE A 18 15.31 -1.14 -11.63
N GLY A 19 15.91 -2.18 -11.05
CA GLY A 19 16.82 -2.03 -9.90
C GLY A 19 16.16 -1.55 -8.60
N SER A 20 14.82 -1.47 -8.55
CA SER A 20 14.09 -0.89 -7.42
C SER A 20 13.71 -1.93 -6.37
N VAL A 21 14.11 -1.68 -5.12
CA VAL A 21 13.73 -2.50 -3.96
C VAL A 21 12.24 -2.33 -3.61
N GLU A 22 11.66 -1.16 -3.86
CA GLU A 22 10.24 -0.92 -3.61
C GLU A 22 9.36 -1.73 -4.56
N LEU A 23 9.77 -1.83 -5.83
CA LEU A 23 9.08 -2.63 -6.83
C LEU A 23 9.14 -4.12 -6.49
N ALA A 24 10.32 -4.62 -6.10
CA ALA A 24 10.49 -6.01 -5.66
C ALA A 24 9.62 -6.34 -4.42
N LYS A 25 9.51 -5.41 -3.47
CA LYS A 25 8.58 -5.54 -2.34
C LYS A 25 7.12 -5.59 -2.80
N PHE A 26 6.74 -4.77 -3.77
CA PHE A 26 5.39 -4.76 -4.29
C PHE A 26 5.04 -6.06 -5.03
N MET A 27 5.96 -6.61 -5.83
CA MET A 27 5.80 -7.92 -6.46
C MET A 27 5.51 -9.01 -5.43
N ASN A 28 6.22 -9.02 -4.31
CA ASN A 28 5.98 -9.96 -3.22
C ASN A 28 4.59 -9.77 -2.57
N VAL A 29 4.06 -8.54 -2.53
CA VAL A 29 2.71 -8.27 -2.02
C VAL A 29 1.64 -8.76 -3.00
N VAL A 30 1.87 -8.61 -4.31
CA VAL A 30 0.97 -9.07 -5.39
C VAL A 30 0.97 -10.60 -5.51
N MET A 31 2.11 -11.24 -5.23
CA MET A 31 2.28 -12.69 -5.31
C MET A 31 1.25 -13.47 -4.48
N LEU A 32 0.70 -14.51 -5.12
CA LEU A 32 -0.18 -15.49 -4.51
C LEU A 32 0.45 -16.87 -4.62
N ASP A 33 0.32 -17.67 -3.56
CA ASP A 33 0.75 -19.08 -3.52
C ASP A 33 2.20 -19.31 -3.96
N GLY A 34 3.09 -18.35 -3.71
CA GLY A 34 4.52 -18.43 -4.08
C GLY A 34 4.82 -18.25 -5.57
N LYS A 35 3.83 -17.92 -6.42
CA LYS A 35 3.99 -17.79 -7.87
C LYS A 35 4.65 -16.45 -8.25
N LYS A 36 5.95 -16.32 -8.01
CA LYS A 36 6.70 -15.08 -8.25
C LYS A 36 6.75 -14.67 -9.72
N ALA A 37 7.00 -15.60 -10.63
CA ALA A 37 7.04 -15.33 -12.07
C ALA A 37 5.71 -14.76 -12.61
N VAL A 38 4.58 -15.21 -12.06
CA VAL A 38 3.25 -14.68 -12.42
C VAL A 38 3.06 -13.27 -11.87
N ALA A 39 3.51 -13.01 -10.64
CA ALA A 39 3.46 -11.68 -10.03
C ALA A 39 4.32 -10.67 -10.80
N GLU A 40 5.53 -11.06 -11.19
CA GLU A 40 6.43 -10.27 -12.03
C GLU A 40 5.77 -9.93 -13.37
N ARG A 41 5.19 -10.92 -14.06
CA ARG A 41 4.46 -10.69 -15.32
C ARG A 41 3.30 -9.70 -15.16
N ILE A 42 2.53 -9.80 -14.08
CA ILE A 42 1.41 -8.89 -13.80
C ILE A 42 1.92 -7.46 -13.55
N VAL A 43 2.96 -7.31 -12.72
CA VAL A 43 3.49 -5.98 -12.36
C VAL A 43 4.13 -5.32 -13.58
N TYR A 44 4.96 -6.04 -14.33
CA TYR A 44 5.57 -5.48 -15.54
C TYR A 44 4.55 -5.17 -16.62
N GLY A 45 3.57 -6.05 -16.84
CA GLY A 45 2.47 -5.79 -17.77
C GLY A 45 1.66 -4.56 -17.36
N ALA A 46 1.41 -4.38 -16.06
CA ALA A 46 0.74 -3.17 -15.57
C ALA A 46 1.57 -1.90 -15.81
N LEU A 47 2.88 -1.93 -15.58
CA LEU A 47 3.77 -0.79 -15.82
C LEU A 47 3.85 -0.41 -17.31
N GLU A 48 3.88 -1.41 -18.19
CA GLU A 48 3.83 -1.19 -19.64
C GLU A 48 2.52 -0.51 -20.05
N GLN A 49 1.38 -0.98 -19.53
CA GLN A 49 0.08 -0.35 -19.76
C GLN A 49 0.00 1.09 -19.22
N VAL A 50 0.64 1.37 -18.09
CA VAL A 50 0.79 2.75 -17.57
C VAL A 50 1.61 3.60 -18.53
N GLN A 51 2.71 3.07 -19.06
CA GLN A 51 3.54 3.78 -20.04
C GLN A 51 2.76 4.12 -21.30
N THR A 52 2.03 3.16 -21.85
CA THR A 52 1.22 3.35 -23.07
C THR A 52 0.11 4.38 -22.87
N LYS A 53 -0.53 4.42 -21.70
CA LYS A 53 -1.68 5.31 -21.44
C LYS A 53 -1.26 6.72 -21.05
N THR A 54 -0.21 6.86 -20.23
CA THR A 54 0.17 8.15 -19.65
C THR A 54 1.35 8.80 -20.39
N GLY A 55 2.15 8.02 -21.13
CA GLY A 55 3.37 8.50 -21.80
C GLY A 55 4.49 8.92 -20.84
N LYS A 56 4.33 8.67 -19.54
CA LYS A 56 5.30 9.00 -18.48
C LYS A 56 6.09 7.76 -18.06
N GLU A 57 7.22 7.99 -17.41
CA GLU A 57 8.03 6.93 -16.81
C GLU A 57 7.23 6.13 -15.77
N PRO A 58 7.02 4.81 -15.97
CA PRO A 58 6.15 4.00 -15.11
C PRO A 58 6.62 3.95 -13.65
N ILE A 59 7.93 4.05 -13.42
CA ILE A 59 8.53 4.01 -12.09
C ILE A 59 8.19 5.27 -11.29
N GLU A 60 8.10 6.42 -11.96
CA GLU A 60 7.72 7.69 -11.35
C GLU A 60 6.23 7.69 -11.01
N VAL A 61 5.39 7.22 -11.93
CA VAL A 61 3.94 7.06 -11.70
C VAL A 61 3.69 6.11 -10.52
N PHE A 62 4.41 4.99 -10.46
CA PHE A 62 4.34 4.05 -9.34
C PHE A 62 4.74 4.71 -8.01
N SER A 63 5.87 5.42 -7.99
CA SER A 63 6.36 6.09 -6.79
C SER A 63 5.40 7.19 -6.32
N LEU A 64 4.84 7.95 -7.25
CA LEU A 64 3.82 8.98 -6.99
C LEU A 64 2.54 8.36 -6.43
N ALA A 65 2.01 7.31 -7.06
CA ALA A 65 0.82 6.60 -6.58
C ALA A 65 1.02 6.06 -5.16
N ILE A 66 2.16 5.42 -4.88
CA ILE A 66 2.48 4.91 -3.56
C ILE A 66 2.61 6.04 -2.54
N ASN A 67 3.23 7.17 -2.89
CA ASN A 67 3.30 8.36 -2.04
C ASN A 67 1.91 8.91 -1.71
N ASN A 68 1.00 8.95 -2.69
CA ASN A 68 -0.37 9.39 -2.48
C ASN A 68 -1.15 8.43 -1.57
N ILE A 69 -0.91 7.12 -1.61
CA ILE A 69 -1.66 6.16 -0.77
C ILE A 69 -1.09 6.08 0.67
N LYS A 70 0.17 6.46 0.91
CA LYS A 70 0.83 6.36 2.23
C LYS A 70 0.02 7.07 3.33
N PRO A 71 -0.51 6.33 4.33
CA PRO A 71 -1.19 6.96 5.46
C PRO A 71 -0.19 7.50 6.47
N ILE A 72 -0.42 8.70 7.00
CA ILE A 72 0.41 9.29 8.07
C ILE A 72 -0.04 8.78 9.45
N VAL A 73 -1.35 8.69 9.65
CA VAL A 73 -1.98 8.23 10.88
C VAL A 73 -2.86 7.00 10.61
N GLU A 74 -2.92 6.08 11.57
CA GLU A 74 -3.87 4.97 11.60
C GLU A 74 -4.59 4.97 12.95
N VAL A 75 -5.77 4.37 13.01
CA VAL A 75 -6.44 4.11 14.29
C VAL A 75 -6.12 2.71 14.80
N LYS A 76 -5.87 2.58 16.11
CA LYS A 76 -5.71 1.31 16.81
C LYS A 76 -6.79 1.17 17.87
N SER A 77 -7.38 -0.01 17.95
CA SER A 77 -8.31 -0.30 19.04
C SER A 77 -7.55 -0.47 20.36
N ARG A 78 -7.99 0.25 21.40
CA ARG A 78 -7.50 0.14 22.77
C ARG A 78 -8.69 0.02 23.71
N ARG A 79 -8.60 -0.89 24.68
CA ARG A 79 -9.64 -1.08 25.69
C ARG A 79 -9.28 -0.31 26.96
N VAL A 80 -10.13 0.63 27.37
CA VAL A 80 -9.96 1.46 28.57
C VAL A 80 -11.30 1.55 29.29
N GLY A 81 -11.31 1.33 30.61
CA GLY A 81 -12.52 1.49 31.42
C GLY A 81 -13.73 0.64 30.97
N GLY A 82 -13.48 -0.52 30.34
CA GLY A 82 -14.53 -1.43 29.86
C GLY A 82 -14.97 -1.22 28.41
N ALA A 83 -14.73 -0.06 27.80
CA ALA A 83 -15.06 0.28 26.41
C ALA A 83 -13.84 0.20 25.47
N ASN A 84 -14.09 0.00 24.17
CA ASN A 84 -13.05 -0.01 23.13
C ASN A 84 -13.01 1.34 22.41
N TYR A 85 -11.90 2.06 22.57
CA TYR A 85 -11.64 3.33 21.88
C TYR A 85 -10.78 3.11 20.65
N GLN A 86 -11.03 3.93 19.62
CA GLN A 86 -10.15 4.04 18.45
C GLN A 86 -9.13 5.14 18.72
N VAL A 87 -7.89 4.74 18.99
CA VAL A 87 -6.81 5.68 19.33
C VAL A 87 -5.98 5.96 18.08
N PRO A 88 -5.86 7.23 17.63
CA PRO A 88 -5.02 7.59 16.51
C PRO A 88 -3.53 7.48 16.89
N VAL A 89 -2.77 6.78 16.05
CA VAL A 89 -1.33 6.55 16.23
C VAL A 89 -0.62 6.85 14.91
N GLU A 90 0.54 7.50 15.01
CA GLU A 90 1.39 7.74 13.85
C GLU A 90 1.96 6.43 13.29
N VAL A 91 1.92 6.31 11.97
CA VAL A 91 2.36 5.12 11.27
C VAL A 91 3.86 5.20 10.99
N ARG A 92 4.61 4.20 11.47
CA ARG A 92 6.05 4.08 11.19
C ARG A 92 6.33 4.01 9.68
N PRO A 93 7.42 4.59 9.15
CA PRO A 93 7.69 4.66 7.71
C PRO A 93 7.60 3.32 6.96
N VAL A 94 8.20 2.26 7.52
CA VAL A 94 8.16 0.91 6.94
C VAL A 94 6.72 0.39 6.82
N ARG A 95 5.89 0.70 7.81
CA ARG A 95 4.47 0.30 7.83
C ARG A 95 3.63 1.13 6.86
N ARG A 96 3.94 2.42 6.67
CA ARG A 96 3.26 3.29 5.68
C ARG A 96 3.34 2.69 4.29
N LEU A 97 4.56 2.30 3.89
CA LEU A 97 4.83 1.68 2.60
C LEU A 97 4.10 0.34 2.46
N ALA A 98 4.15 -0.51 3.49
CA ALA A 98 3.46 -1.81 3.47
C ALA A 98 1.92 -1.68 3.41
N LEU A 99 1.34 -0.70 4.10
CA LEU A 99 -0.09 -0.41 4.03
C LEU A 99 -0.49 0.10 2.65
N ALA A 100 0.28 1.02 2.07
CA ALA A 100 0.02 1.57 0.75
C ALA A 100 0.02 0.47 -0.32
N MET A 101 1.05 -0.38 -0.35
CA MET A 101 1.14 -1.50 -1.28
C MET A 101 -0.02 -2.50 -1.12
N ARG A 102 -0.43 -2.77 0.12
CA ARG A 102 -1.55 -3.68 0.39
C ARG A 102 -2.88 -3.10 -0.08
N TRP A 103 -3.15 -1.84 0.23
CA TRP A 103 -4.39 -1.18 -0.19
C TRP A 103 -4.47 -1.05 -1.70
N LEU A 104 -3.35 -0.73 -2.37
CA LEU A 104 -3.27 -0.71 -3.82
C LEU A 104 -3.63 -2.07 -4.43
N ARG A 105 -3.03 -3.16 -3.93
CA ARG A 105 -3.36 -4.52 -4.38
C ARG A 105 -4.84 -4.86 -4.15
N GLU A 106 -5.36 -4.58 -2.95
CA GLU A 106 -6.75 -4.88 -2.59
C GLU A 106 -7.74 -4.11 -3.45
N ALA A 107 -7.45 -2.83 -3.71
CA ALA A 107 -8.26 -1.97 -4.56
C ALA A 107 -8.23 -2.47 -6.01
N ALA A 108 -7.05 -2.72 -6.57
CA ALA A 108 -6.89 -3.29 -7.91
C ALA A 108 -7.65 -4.61 -8.07
N LYS A 109 -7.59 -5.51 -7.08
CA LYS A 109 -8.29 -6.80 -7.15
C LYS A 109 -9.82 -6.65 -7.25
N LYS A 110 -10.38 -5.61 -6.61
CA LYS A 110 -11.83 -5.33 -6.60
C LYS A 110 -12.34 -4.66 -7.87
N ARG A 111 -11.46 -4.21 -8.77
CA ARG A 111 -11.89 -3.57 -10.02
C ARG A 111 -12.44 -4.57 -11.02
N GLY A 112 -13.22 -4.06 -11.97
CA GLY A 112 -13.98 -4.84 -12.94
C GLY A 112 -13.26 -5.17 -14.25
N GLU A 113 -12.02 -4.70 -14.48
CA GLU A 113 -11.31 -5.02 -15.72
C GLU A 113 -11.04 -6.53 -15.86
N LYS A 114 -10.78 -7.04 -17.06
CA LYS A 114 -10.67 -8.49 -17.30
C LYS A 114 -9.45 -9.12 -16.62
N SER A 115 -8.28 -8.51 -16.78
CA SER A 115 -7.00 -9.07 -16.35
C SER A 115 -6.36 -8.20 -15.26
N MET A 116 -5.54 -8.83 -14.39
CA MET A 116 -5.01 -8.17 -13.19
C MET A 116 -4.00 -7.07 -13.52
N ASP A 117 -3.25 -7.21 -14.60
CA ASP A 117 -2.37 -6.19 -15.17
C ASP A 117 -3.15 -4.91 -15.52
N LEU A 118 -4.28 -5.04 -16.22
CA LEU A 118 -5.16 -3.91 -16.57
C LEU A 118 -5.78 -3.28 -15.33
N ARG A 119 -6.24 -4.09 -14.37
CA ARG A 119 -6.78 -3.60 -13.09
C ARG A 119 -5.73 -2.80 -12.31
N LEU A 120 -4.52 -3.33 -12.23
CA LEU A 120 -3.43 -2.72 -11.47
C LEU A 120 -2.94 -1.43 -12.15
N ALA A 121 -2.83 -1.42 -13.48
CA ALA A 121 -2.51 -0.22 -14.25
C ALA A 121 -3.58 0.88 -14.05
N GLY A 122 -4.86 0.51 -14.11
CA GLY A 122 -5.97 1.45 -13.86
C GLY A 122 -5.91 2.06 -12.46
N GLU A 123 -5.74 1.23 -11.42
CA GLU A 123 -5.64 1.74 -10.05
C GLU A 123 -4.38 2.59 -9.82
N LEU A 124 -3.25 2.27 -10.46
CA LEU A 124 -2.03 3.07 -10.37
C LEU A 124 -2.21 4.47 -10.95
N ILE A 125 -2.83 4.57 -12.13
CA ILE A 125 -3.11 5.86 -12.78
C ILE A 125 -4.07 6.67 -11.92
N ASP A 126 -5.17 6.06 -11.49
CA ASP A 126 -6.16 6.72 -10.64
C ASP A 126 -5.52 7.22 -9.33
N ALA A 127 -4.70 6.39 -8.67
CA ALA A 127 -4.00 6.77 -7.44
C ALA A 127 -2.94 7.86 -7.64
N ALA A 128 -2.26 7.89 -8.79
CA ALA A 128 -1.31 8.95 -9.12
C ALA A 128 -2.02 10.31 -9.28
N GLU A 129 -3.26 10.31 -9.77
CA GLU A 129 -4.11 11.50 -9.88
C GLU A 129 -4.88 11.82 -8.58
N GLY A 130 -4.66 11.06 -7.50
CA GLY A 130 -5.31 11.27 -6.21
C GLY A 130 -6.74 10.73 -6.13
N ARG A 131 -7.13 9.86 -7.07
CA ARG A 131 -8.44 9.20 -7.13
C ARG A 131 -8.29 7.69 -6.92
N GLY A 132 -9.41 6.97 -6.95
CA GLY A 132 -9.43 5.51 -6.82
C GLY A 132 -9.77 5.00 -5.42
N ALA A 133 -9.95 3.69 -5.32
CA ALA A 133 -10.41 3.06 -4.09
C ALA A 133 -9.29 2.98 -3.04
N ALA A 134 -8.03 2.86 -3.47
CA ALA A 134 -6.89 2.91 -2.56
C ALA A 134 -6.74 4.28 -1.89
N MET A 135 -6.97 5.38 -2.64
CA MET A 135 -6.95 6.75 -2.11
C MET A 135 -8.11 6.99 -1.15
N LYS A 136 -9.32 6.58 -1.51
CA LYS A 136 -10.48 6.65 -0.62
C LYS A 136 -10.22 5.95 0.72
N LYS A 137 -9.56 4.79 0.70
CA LYS A 137 -9.19 4.07 1.93
C LYS A 137 -8.22 4.86 2.81
N ARG A 138 -7.25 5.58 2.22
CA ARG A 138 -6.38 6.51 2.96
C ARG A 138 -7.21 7.63 3.58
N GLU A 139 -8.07 8.29 2.80
CA GLU A 139 -8.91 9.39 3.28
C GLU A 139 -9.82 8.96 4.43
N ASP A 140 -10.50 7.82 4.29
CA ASP A 140 -11.34 7.25 5.34
C ASP A 140 -10.53 6.99 6.63
N THR A 141 -9.30 6.50 6.50
CA THR A 141 -8.42 6.28 7.68
C THR A 141 -7.99 7.59 8.34
N HIS A 142 -7.75 8.65 7.57
CA HIS A 142 -7.38 9.96 8.10
C HIS A 142 -8.58 10.65 8.75
N LYS A 143 -9.74 10.62 8.11
CA LYS A 143 -11.00 11.13 8.65
C LYS A 143 -11.36 10.45 9.96
N MET A 144 -11.20 9.12 10.04
CA MET A 144 -11.46 8.37 11.27
C MET A 144 -10.43 8.70 12.37
N ALA A 145 -9.16 8.91 12.02
CA ALA A 145 -8.14 9.32 12.97
C ALA A 145 -8.39 10.75 13.50
N GLU A 146 -8.84 11.67 12.64
CA GLU A 146 -9.16 13.04 12.98
C GLU A 146 -10.40 13.13 13.88
N ALA A 147 -11.47 12.39 13.55
CA ALA A 147 -12.67 12.31 14.38
C ALA A 147 -12.37 11.80 15.80
N ASN A 148 -11.34 10.97 15.96
CA ASN A 148 -10.91 10.40 17.25
C ASN A 148 -9.67 11.07 17.85
N LYS A 149 -9.29 12.26 17.37
CA LYS A 149 -8.10 12.99 17.84
C LYS A 149 -8.09 13.23 19.35
N ALA A 150 -9.27 13.35 19.96
CA ALA A 150 -9.45 13.48 21.41
C ALA A 150 -8.83 12.32 22.19
N PHE A 151 -8.84 11.09 21.66
CA PHE A 151 -8.31 9.89 22.32
C PHE A 151 -6.81 9.67 22.11
N SER A 152 -6.10 10.60 21.45
CA SER A 152 -4.66 10.50 21.19
C SER A 152 -3.80 10.38 22.45
N HIS A 153 -4.29 10.83 23.60
CA HIS A 153 -3.61 10.70 24.89
C HIS A 153 -3.49 9.25 25.38
N PHE A 154 -4.32 8.32 24.87
CA PHE A 154 -4.20 6.89 25.15
C PHE A 154 -3.16 6.18 24.25
N ARG A 155 -2.24 6.92 23.62
CA ARG A 155 -1.14 6.40 22.79
C ARG A 155 0.04 5.95 23.67
N TRP A 156 -0.15 4.85 24.39
CA TRP A 156 0.91 4.07 25.03
C TRP A 156 0.74 2.59 24.73
#